data_AF-A0A6V7HEE9-F1
#
_entry.id   AF-A0A6V7HEE9-F1
#
_cell.length_a   1.000
_cell.length_b   1.000
_cell.length_c   1.000
_cell.angle_alpha   90.00
_cell.angle_beta   90.00
_cell.angle_gamma   90.00
#
_symmetry.space_group_name_H-M   'P 1'
#
loop_
_entity.id
_entity.type
_entity.pdbx_description
1 polymer ?
#
loop_
_entity_poly.entity_id
_entity_poly.type
_entity_poly.pdbx_seq_one_letter_code
_entity_poly.pdbx_strand_id
1 'polypeptide(L)'
;MAPRKEFRSNLNVIKAPKKNTKKWYENYVEWRKLSSLLTDPRKLFLIGRLFIILEIVLNVLVIERVPYTEIDWKAYMQEVEGFLNGTLDYSKLKGDTGPLVYPAGFVYIFSILYFITEHGTKIKIAQYFFAVLYIVLLILVFRIYAKTKKVPPYVLIIMCCTSYRVHSIFTLRLFNDPVAMVLLFASLNAFLDDHWYLGRMFKTAIHLFICALIQLILGLPFLLNNPFAYIKNAFNLGRVFEFKWT
;
A
#
# COMPACT_ATOMS: atom_id res chain seq x y z
N MET A 1 -68.51 61.70 -32.62
CA MET A 1 -67.90 61.01 -31.46
C MET A 1 -67.63 59.57 -31.87
N ALA A 2 -66.37 59.21 -32.13
CA ALA A 2 -66.00 57.88 -32.64
C ALA A 2 -65.79 56.88 -31.48
N PRO A 3 -66.32 55.65 -31.54
CA PRO A 3 -65.96 54.62 -30.57
C PRO A 3 -64.73 53.82 -31.03
N ARG A 4 -63.64 54.10 -30.31
CA ARG A 4 -62.51 53.27 -29.84
C ARG A 4 -62.22 51.91 -30.52
N LYS A 5 -61.01 51.85 -31.11
CA LYS A 5 -60.29 50.70 -31.69
C LYS A 5 -60.34 49.40 -30.87
N GLU A 6 -60.59 48.28 -31.54
CA GLU A 6 -60.38 46.92 -31.04
C GLU A 6 -58.89 46.64 -30.76
N PHE A 7 -58.60 46.12 -29.57
CA PHE A 7 -57.26 45.71 -29.17
C PHE A 7 -57.06 44.25 -29.60
N ARG A 8 -56.34 44.02 -30.72
CA ARG A 8 -55.87 42.68 -31.08
C ARG A 8 -54.82 42.23 -30.06
N SER A 9 -55.14 41.21 -29.28
CA SER A 9 -54.16 40.52 -28.43
C SER A 9 -53.22 39.70 -29.33
N ASN A 10 -52.01 40.24 -29.54
CA ASN A 10 -50.91 39.43 -30.06
C ASN A 10 -50.51 38.41 -28.99
N LEU A 11 -51.07 37.21 -29.07
CA LEU A 11 -50.53 36.01 -28.41
C LEU A 11 -49.22 35.64 -29.11
N ASN A 12 -48.16 36.38 -28.81
CA ASN A 12 -46.81 35.88 -29.00
C ASN A 12 -46.65 34.70 -28.06
N VAL A 13 -46.93 33.50 -28.59
CA VAL A 13 -46.50 32.24 -27.98
C VAL A 13 -44.99 32.32 -27.89
N ILE A 14 -44.51 32.68 -26.70
CA ILE A 14 -43.10 32.59 -26.32
C ILE A 14 -42.72 31.13 -26.52
N LYS A 15 -42.14 30.80 -27.67
CA LYS A 15 -41.51 29.50 -27.90
C LYS A 15 -40.36 29.41 -26.92
N ALA A 16 -40.60 28.75 -25.79
CA ALA A 16 -39.57 28.42 -24.82
C ALA A 16 -38.38 27.76 -25.54
N PRO A 17 -37.13 28.06 -25.15
CA PRO A 17 -35.93 27.61 -25.86
C PRO A 17 -35.72 26.11 -25.63
N LYS A 18 -36.46 25.25 -26.34
CA LYS A 18 -36.38 23.79 -26.25
C LYS A 18 -34.98 23.23 -26.56
N LYS A 19 -34.11 24.00 -27.22
CA LYS A 19 -32.73 23.60 -27.52
C LYS A 19 -31.82 23.63 -26.29
N ASN A 20 -32.05 24.53 -25.33
CA ASN A 20 -31.19 24.67 -24.15
C ASN A 20 -31.57 23.69 -23.03
N THR A 21 -32.85 23.32 -22.93
CA THR A 21 -33.34 22.38 -21.92
C THR A 21 -32.84 20.95 -22.15
N LYS A 22 -32.73 20.51 -23.41
CA LYS A 22 -32.17 19.20 -23.76
C LYS A 22 -30.71 19.07 -23.36
N LYS A 23 -29.89 20.08 -23.69
CA LYS A 23 -28.46 20.12 -23.33
C LYS A 23 -28.25 20.21 -21.82
N TRP A 24 -29.09 20.98 -21.11
CA TRP A 24 -29.06 21.05 -19.65
C TRP A 24 -29.45 19.71 -18.99
N TYR A 25 -30.47 19.02 -19.51
CA TYR A 25 -30.89 17.71 -19.04
C TYR A 25 -29.82 16.63 -19.30
N GLU A 26 -29.23 16.61 -20.49
CA GLU A 26 -28.11 15.73 -20.83
C GLU A 26 -26.92 15.95 -19.87
N ASN A 27 -26.51 17.21 -19.67
CA ASN A 27 -25.46 17.55 -18.70
C ASN A 27 -25.84 17.13 -17.26
N TYR A 28 -27.08 17.37 -16.84
CA TYR A 28 -27.54 16.99 -15.49
C TYR A 28 -27.51 15.47 -15.27
N VAL A 29 -27.90 14.70 -16.28
CA VAL A 29 -27.84 13.23 -16.27
C VAL A 29 -26.39 12.76 -16.24
N GLU A 30 -25.49 13.39 -17.00
CA GLU A 30 -24.05 13.09 -16.95
C GLU A 30 -23.43 13.40 -15.59
N TRP A 31 -23.73 14.56 -15.00
CA TRP A 31 -23.28 14.94 -13.66
C TRP A 31 -23.78 13.98 -12.59
N ARG A 32 -25.03 13.52 -12.68
CA ARG A 32 -25.56 12.50 -11.76
C ARG A 32 -24.86 11.15 -11.93
N LYS A 33 -24.58 10.74 -13.18
CA LYS A 33 -23.82 9.52 -13.47
C LYS A 33 -22.40 9.60 -12.92
N LEU A 34 -21.69 10.71 -13.14
CA LEU A 34 -20.34 10.96 -12.64
C LEU A 34 -20.31 11.01 -11.10
N SER A 35 -21.23 11.76 -10.49
CA SER A 35 -21.37 11.81 -9.03
C SER A 35 -21.63 10.41 -8.46
N SER A 36 -22.52 9.63 -9.09
CA SER A 36 -22.77 8.25 -8.67
C SER A 36 -21.61 7.29 -8.94
N LEU A 37 -20.65 7.63 -9.80
CA LEU A 37 -19.43 6.86 -10.01
C LEU A 37 -18.47 7.08 -8.85
N LEU A 38 -18.35 8.33 -8.39
CA LEU A 38 -17.43 8.73 -7.33
C LEU A 38 -17.95 8.46 -5.92
N THR A 39 -19.28 8.38 -5.74
CA THR A 39 -19.90 8.26 -4.42
C THR A 39 -20.48 6.87 -4.11
N ASP A 40 -20.82 6.06 -5.12
CA ASP A 40 -21.41 4.73 -4.89
C ASP A 40 -20.35 3.67 -4.53
N PRO A 41 -20.36 3.12 -3.30
CA PRO A 41 -19.40 2.08 -2.88
C PRO A 41 -19.47 0.79 -3.71
N ARG A 42 -20.59 0.53 -4.40
CA ARG A 42 -20.74 -0.67 -5.25
C ARG A 42 -19.84 -0.64 -6.48
N LYS A 43 -19.49 0.57 -6.95
CA LYS A 43 -18.62 0.77 -8.11
C LYS A 43 -17.13 0.81 -7.74
N LEU A 44 -16.81 0.71 -6.45
CA LEU A 44 -15.45 0.74 -5.94
C LEU A 44 -14.58 -0.35 -6.56
N PHE A 45 -15.12 -1.55 -6.78
CA PHE A 45 -14.36 -2.64 -7.39
C PHE A 45 -13.87 -2.28 -8.81
N LEU A 46 -14.72 -1.67 -9.62
CA LEU A 46 -14.38 -1.31 -11.00
C LEU A 46 -13.36 -0.16 -11.04
N ILE A 47 -13.56 0.86 -10.21
CA ILE A 47 -12.65 2.00 -10.09
C ILE A 47 -11.30 1.57 -9.51
N GLY A 48 -11.31 0.69 -8.50
CA GLY A 48 -10.10 0.12 -7.93
C GLY A 48 -9.24 -0.63 -8.93
N ARG A 49 -9.84 -1.40 -9.86
CA ARG A 49 -9.08 -2.07 -10.93
C ARG A 49 -8.39 -1.09 -11.87
N LEU A 50 -9.06 0.01 -12.22
CA LEU A 50 -8.46 1.07 -13.02
C LEU A 50 -7.26 1.68 -12.29
N PHE A 51 -7.42 2.01 -11.01
CA PHE A 51 -6.33 2.57 -10.20
C PHE A 51 -5.15 1.61 -10.05
N ILE A 52 -5.37 0.31 -9.88
CA ILE A 52 -4.28 -0.67 -9.85
C ILE A 52 -3.44 -0.62 -11.15
N ILE A 53 -4.09 -0.53 -12.32
CA ILE A 53 -3.37 -0.43 -13.61
C ILE A 53 -2.58 0.88 -13.68
N LEU A 54 -3.20 2.00 -13.31
CA LEU A 54 -2.52 3.30 -13.28
C LEU A 54 -1.31 3.29 -12.33
N GLU A 55 -1.45 2.66 -11.18
CA GLU A 55 -0.40 2.53 -10.17
C GLU A 55 0.74 1.62 -10.64
N ILE A 56 0.47 0.56 -11.39
CA ILE A 56 1.53 -0.25 -12.04
C ILE A 56 2.35 0.64 -12.98
N VAL A 57 1.69 1.40 -13.85
CA VAL A 57 2.37 2.31 -14.79
C VAL A 57 3.15 3.38 -14.02
N LEU A 58 2.56 3.97 -12.98
CA LEU A 58 3.22 4.98 -12.16
C LEU A 58 4.47 4.43 -11.47
N ASN A 59 4.42 3.23 -10.89
CA ASN A 59 5.59 2.61 -10.27
C ASN A 59 6.71 2.37 -11.28
N VAL A 60 6.39 1.88 -12.49
CA VAL A 60 7.39 1.74 -13.57
C VAL A 60 7.99 3.11 -13.95
N LEU A 61 7.15 4.13 -14.10
CA LEU A 61 7.62 5.49 -14.42
C LEU A 61 8.51 6.06 -13.31
N VAL A 62 8.18 5.83 -12.04
CA VAL A 62 9.00 6.26 -10.90
C VAL A 62 10.36 5.57 -10.93
N ILE A 63 10.39 4.25 -11.13
CA ILE A 63 11.65 3.47 -11.19
C ILE A 63 12.56 3.94 -12.34
N GLU A 64 11.97 4.26 -13.49
CA GLU A 64 12.75 4.64 -14.69
C GLU A 64 13.12 6.13 -14.74
N ARG A 65 12.39 7.02 -14.06
CA ARG A 65 12.58 8.47 -14.17
C ARG A 65 13.10 9.15 -12.92
N VAL A 66 12.97 8.53 -11.74
CA VAL A 66 13.38 9.14 -10.47
C VAL A 66 14.68 8.46 -10.00
N PRO A 67 15.73 9.22 -9.64
CA PRO A 67 16.96 8.64 -9.14
C PRO A 67 16.70 7.87 -7.84
N TYR A 68 17.29 6.68 -7.76
CA TYR A 68 17.29 5.87 -6.56
C TYR A 68 17.96 6.61 -5.39
N THR A 69 17.38 6.48 -4.18
CA THR A 69 17.90 7.13 -2.97
C THR A 69 18.29 6.06 -1.96
N GLU A 70 19.59 5.82 -1.85
CA GLU A 70 20.15 4.88 -0.88
C GLU A 70 19.91 5.38 0.55
N ILE A 71 19.36 4.52 1.41
CA ILE A 71 19.24 4.77 2.85
C ILE A 71 19.71 3.53 3.61
N ASP A 72 18.95 2.44 3.53
CA ASP A 72 19.22 1.22 4.32
C ASP A 72 19.54 -0.02 3.47
N TRP A 73 19.39 0.05 2.13
CA TRP A 73 19.53 -1.14 1.28
C TRP A 73 20.92 -1.76 1.38
N LYS A 74 21.98 -0.95 1.30
CA LYS A 74 23.37 -1.42 1.50
C LYS A 74 23.57 -2.04 2.87
N ALA A 75 23.06 -1.39 3.92
CA ALA A 75 23.15 -1.91 5.27
C ALA A 75 22.45 -3.27 5.39
N TYR A 76 21.27 -3.43 4.79
CA TYR A 76 20.57 -4.71 4.74
C TYR A 76 21.38 -5.80 4.04
N MET A 77 22.04 -5.48 2.91
CA MET A 77 22.87 -6.44 2.20
C MET A 77 24.09 -6.86 3.03
N GLN A 78 24.74 -5.93 3.74
CA GLN A 78 25.87 -6.22 4.64
C GLN A 78 25.45 -7.07 5.85
N GLU A 79 24.31 -6.75 6.47
CA GLU A 79 23.76 -7.52 7.59
C GLU A 79 23.47 -8.97 7.18
N VAL A 80 22.86 -9.15 6.02
CA VAL A 80 22.53 -10.46 5.45
C VAL A 80 23.78 -11.21 5.02
N GLU A 81 24.77 -10.54 4.42
CA GLU A 81 26.05 -11.13 4.06
C GLU A 81 26.77 -11.68 5.30
N GLY A 82 26.73 -10.96 6.43
CA GLY A 82 27.25 -11.47 7.70
C GLY A 82 26.63 -12.81 8.10
N PHE A 83 25.30 -12.94 7.94
CA PHE A 83 24.60 -14.20 8.17
C PHE A 83 24.97 -15.29 7.17
N LEU A 84 25.02 -14.96 5.87
CA LEU A 84 25.38 -15.90 4.81
C LEU A 84 26.82 -16.42 4.95
N ASN A 85 27.71 -15.64 5.54
CA ASN A 85 29.07 -16.03 5.92
C ASN A 85 29.13 -16.91 7.19
N GLY A 86 28.00 -17.32 7.74
CA GLY A 86 27.89 -18.25 8.88
C GLY A 86 27.71 -17.58 10.25
N THR A 87 27.51 -16.26 10.31
CA THR A 87 27.32 -15.57 11.59
C THR A 87 25.90 -15.75 12.10
N LEU A 88 25.75 -16.50 13.20
CA LEU A 88 24.46 -16.67 13.90
C LEU A 88 24.36 -15.84 15.19
N ASP A 89 25.36 -15.02 15.49
CA ASP A 89 25.34 -14.12 16.64
C ASP A 89 24.85 -12.73 16.23
N TYR A 90 23.61 -12.39 16.64
CA TYR A 90 22.96 -11.11 16.35
C TYR A 90 23.72 -9.89 16.90
N SER A 91 24.64 -10.06 17.85
CA SER A 91 25.50 -8.96 18.31
C SER A 91 26.55 -8.54 17.27
N LYS A 92 26.85 -9.41 16.30
CA LYS A 92 27.85 -9.21 15.26
C LYS A 92 27.25 -8.84 13.90
N LEU A 93 25.95 -9.08 13.70
CA LEU A 93 25.22 -8.71 12.49
C LEU A 93 24.94 -7.19 12.50
N LYS A 94 25.66 -6.46 11.65
CA LYS A 94 25.57 -5.00 11.53
C LYS A 94 25.91 -4.55 10.13
N GLY A 95 25.29 -3.47 9.69
CA GLY A 95 25.64 -2.73 8.47
C GLY A 95 26.08 -1.30 8.78
N ASP A 96 26.24 -0.51 7.73
CA ASP A 96 26.69 0.89 7.81
C ASP A 96 25.73 1.77 8.64
N THR A 97 24.44 1.40 8.72
CA THR A 97 23.43 2.12 9.50
C THR A 97 23.24 1.60 10.93
N GLY A 98 24.04 0.61 11.35
CA GLY A 98 24.07 0.09 12.71
C GLY A 98 23.80 -1.42 12.80
N PRO A 99 23.47 -1.94 14.01
CA PRO A 99 23.23 -3.35 14.19
C PRO A 99 21.83 -3.76 13.71
N LEU A 100 21.75 -5.00 13.21
CA LEU A 100 20.53 -5.64 12.75
C LEU A 100 19.48 -5.66 13.86
N VAL A 101 18.29 -5.14 13.55
CA VAL A 101 17.15 -5.08 14.49
C VAL A 101 15.90 -5.75 14.03
N TYR A 102 15.93 -6.34 12.86
CA TYR A 102 14.79 -7.07 12.39
C TYR A 102 14.88 -8.52 12.89
N PRO A 103 13.75 -9.12 13.30
CA PRO A 103 13.67 -10.55 13.59
C PRO A 103 14.14 -11.40 12.40
N ALA A 104 14.46 -12.66 12.66
CA ALA A 104 15.09 -13.57 11.69
C ALA A 104 14.37 -13.66 10.33
N GLY A 105 13.04 -13.44 10.29
CA GLY A 105 12.28 -13.38 9.04
C GLY A 105 12.84 -12.38 8.02
N PHE A 106 13.36 -11.23 8.48
CA PHE A 106 14.04 -10.27 7.61
C PHE A 106 15.27 -10.88 6.95
N VAL A 107 16.13 -11.54 7.76
CA VAL A 107 17.38 -12.13 7.28
C VAL A 107 17.10 -13.13 6.16
N TYR A 108 16.10 -13.98 6.31
CA TYR A 108 15.72 -14.96 5.29
C TYR A 108 15.17 -14.32 4.02
N ILE A 109 14.26 -13.34 4.14
CA ILE A 109 13.66 -12.68 2.98
C ILE A 109 14.71 -11.89 2.21
N PHE A 110 15.55 -11.13 2.91
CA PHE A 110 16.61 -10.35 2.29
C PHE A 110 17.79 -11.20 1.83
N SER A 111 18.00 -12.42 2.36
CA SER A 111 18.92 -13.41 1.76
C SER A 111 18.49 -13.81 0.36
N ILE A 112 17.18 -14.03 0.14
CA ILE A 112 16.66 -14.30 -1.20
C ILE A 112 16.92 -13.10 -2.12
N LEU A 113 16.64 -11.88 -1.63
CA LEU A 113 16.90 -10.66 -2.37
C LEU A 113 18.37 -10.46 -2.72
N TYR A 114 19.27 -10.76 -1.78
CA TYR A 114 20.71 -10.70 -1.96
C TYR A 114 21.18 -11.57 -3.13
N PHE A 115 20.69 -12.81 -3.23
CA PHE A 115 21.05 -13.70 -4.34
C PHE A 115 20.47 -13.24 -5.69
N ILE A 116 19.20 -12.83 -5.76
CA ILE A 116 18.58 -12.43 -7.03
C ILE A 116 19.11 -11.10 -7.57
N THR A 117 19.67 -10.26 -6.70
CA THR A 117 20.19 -8.93 -7.06
C THR A 117 21.71 -8.91 -7.25
N GLU A 118 22.36 -10.07 -7.34
CA GLU A 118 23.83 -10.19 -7.41
C GLU A 118 24.49 -9.41 -6.26
N HIS A 119 24.23 -9.87 -5.03
CA HIS A 119 24.77 -9.30 -3.80
C HIS A 119 24.33 -7.84 -3.57
N GLY A 120 23.15 -7.47 -4.04
CA GLY A 120 22.60 -6.11 -3.88
C GLY A 120 23.02 -5.09 -4.92
N THR A 121 23.79 -5.48 -5.95
CA THR A 121 24.28 -4.55 -6.99
C THR A 121 23.21 -4.20 -8.01
N LYS A 122 22.31 -5.13 -8.35
CA LYS A 122 21.22 -4.94 -9.30
C LYS A 122 19.99 -4.32 -8.65
N ILE A 123 20.10 -3.03 -8.31
CA ILE A 123 19.05 -2.25 -7.63
C ILE A 123 17.72 -2.28 -8.37
N LYS A 124 17.71 -2.20 -9.71
CA LYS A 124 16.46 -2.23 -10.49
C LYS A 124 15.62 -3.49 -10.24
N ILE A 125 16.25 -4.65 -10.07
CA ILE A 125 15.55 -5.90 -9.77
C ILE A 125 14.86 -5.79 -8.40
N ALA A 126 15.55 -5.24 -7.41
CA ALA A 126 14.95 -4.97 -6.10
C ALA A 126 13.79 -3.97 -6.21
N GLN A 127 13.95 -2.87 -6.94
CA GLN A 127 12.89 -1.88 -7.13
C GLN A 127 11.62 -2.49 -7.76
N TYR A 128 11.76 -3.35 -8.77
CA TYR A 128 10.63 -4.07 -9.35
C TYR A 128 10.00 -5.06 -8.37
N PHE A 129 10.79 -5.77 -7.56
CA PHE A 129 10.26 -6.62 -6.49
C PHE A 129 9.42 -5.81 -5.48
N PHE A 130 9.91 -4.67 -5.03
CA PHE A 130 9.16 -3.80 -4.13
C PHE A 130 7.95 -3.13 -4.80
N ALA A 131 8.00 -2.84 -6.10
CA ALA A 131 6.83 -2.40 -6.85
C ALA A 131 5.74 -3.48 -6.89
N VAL A 132 6.11 -4.76 -7.03
CA VAL A 132 5.14 -5.87 -6.92
C VAL A 132 4.54 -5.91 -5.52
N LEU A 133 5.34 -5.80 -4.46
CA LEU A 133 4.84 -5.73 -3.09
C LEU A 133 3.87 -4.56 -2.87
N TYR A 134 4.17 -3.39 -3.45
CA TYR A 134 3.29 -2.22 -3.42
C TYR A 134 1.93 -2.53 -4.04
N ILE A 135 1.91 -3.15 -5.22
CA ILE A 135 0.67 -3.50 -5.92
C ILE A 135 -0.12 -4.56 -5.15
N VAL A 136 0.55 -5.57 -4.58
CA VAL A 136 -0.10 -6.56 -3.71
C VAL A 136 -0.73 -5.89 -2.49
N LEU A 137 0.00 -4.98 -1.83
CA LEU A 137 -0.54 -4.21 -0.70
C LEU A 137 -1.78 -3.42 -1.12
N LEU A 138 -1.71 -2.72 -2.25
CA LEU A 138 -2.82 -1.92 -2.77
C LEU A 138 -4.06 -2.79 -3.06
N ILE A 139 -3.88 -3.97 -3.66
CA ILE A 139 -4.96 -4.93 -3.91
C ILE A 139 -5.60 -5.37 -2.59
N LEU A 140 -4.80 -5.69 -1.57
CA LEU A 140 -5.29 -6.10 -0.26
C LEU A 140 -6.09 -4.99 0.42
N VAL A 141 -5.63 -3.73 0.34
CA VAL A 141 -6.34 -2.55 0.87
C VAL A 141 -7.66 -2.33 0.13
N PHE A 142 -7.64 -2.37 -1.21
CA PHE A 142 -8.85 -2.20 -2.02
C PHE A 142 -9.87 -3.30 -1.77
N ARG A 143 -9.43 -4.55 -1.57
CA ARG A 143 -10.32 -5.67 -1.22
C ARG A 143 -11.05 -5.40 0.10
N ILE A 144 -10.37 -4.87 1.11
CA ILE A 144 -10.99 -4.49 2.39
C ILE A 144 -12.04 -3.40 2.16
N TYR A 145 -11.70 -2.34 1.43
CA TYR A 145 -12.66 -1.26 1.15
C TYR A 145 -13.89 -1.74 0.38
N ALA A 146 -13.69 -2.56 -0.65
CA ALA A 146 -14.78 -3.17 -1.42
C ALA A 146 -15.70 -4.03 -0.54
N LYS A 147 -15.11 -4.75 0.42
CA LYS A 147 -15.85 -5.62 1.33
C LYS A 147 -16.64 -4.84 2.39
N THR A 148 -16.08 -3.76 2.91
CA THR A 148 -16.78 -2.92 3.90
C THR A 148 -17.99 -2.20 3.31
N LYS A 149 -18.00 -1.91 1.99
CA LYS A 149 -19.07 -1.18 1.27
C LYS A 149 -19.43 0.18 1.88
N LYS A 150 -18.54 0.75 2.70
CA LYS A 150 -18.74 2.04 3.37
C LYS A 150 -17.90 3.15 2.74
N VAL A 151 -16.82 2.80 2.06
CA VAL A 151 -15.88 3.75 1.49
C VAL A 151 -16.33 4.15 0.08
N PRO A 152 -16.55 5.44 -0.18
CA PRO A 152 -16.85 5.91 -1.53
C PRO A 152 -15.60 5.88 -2.43
N PRO A 153 -15.74 5.64 -3.75
CA PRO A 153 -14.60 5.58 -4.66
C PRO A 153 -13.71 6.82 -4.74
N TYR A 154 -14.22 8.04 -4.46
CA TYR A 154 -13.38 9.25 -4.45
C TYR A 154 -12.24 9.18 -3.44
N VAL A 155 -12.38 8.38 -2.36
CA VAL A 155 -11.33 8.18 -1.36
C VAL A 155 -10.11 7.48 -1.97
N LEU A 156 -10.32 6.58 -2.94
CA LEU A 156 -9.23 5.92 -3.65
C LEU A 156 -8.41 6.93 -4.46
N ILE A 157 -9.08 7.92 -5.06
CA ILE A 157 -8.42 8.99 -5.82
C ILE A 157 -7.50 9.78 -4.90
N ILE A 158 -8.00 10.23 -3.74
CA ILE A 158 -7.20 10.97 -2.78
C ILE A 158 -6.03 10.11 -2.32
N MET A 159 -6.29 8.87 -1.91
CA MET A 159 -5.26 7.97 -1.41
C MET A 159 -4.15 7.72 -2.43
N CYS A 160 -4.48 7.28 -3.65
CA CYS A 160 -3.49 7.02 -4.70
C CYS A 160 -2.73 8.29 -5.10
N CYS A 161 -3.43 9.39 -5.36
CA CYS A 161 -2.81 10.63 -5.84
C CYS A 161 -1.97 11.36 -4.77
N THR A 162 -2.22 11.14 -3.48
CA THR A 162 -1.44 11.75 -2.39
C THR A 162 -0.31 10.85 -1.87
N SER A 163 -0.16 9.65 -2.41
CA SER A 163 0.77 8.63 -1.90
C SER A 163 2.23 8.81 -2.30
N TYR A 164 2.72 10.03 -2.57
CA TYR A 164 4.12 10.27 -2.97
C TYR A 164 5.13 9.61 -2.01
N ARG A 165 4.89 9.74 -0.71
CA ARG A 165 5.77 9.16 0.32
C ARG A 165 5.77 7.62 0.27
N VAL A 166 4.63 6.99 -0.03
CA VAL A 166 4.53 5.53 -0.08
C VAL A 166 5.30 4.99 -1.29
N HIS A 167 5.17 5.63 -2.45
CA HIS A 167 5.98 5.31 -3.64
C HIS A 167 7.46 5.36 -3.31
N SER A 168 7.91 6.44 -2.67
CA SER A 168 9.32 6.60 -2.27
C SER A 168 9.80 5.51 -1.30
N ILE A 169 8.99 5.17 -0.28
CA ILE A 169 9.34 4.10 0.68
C ILE A 169 9.50 2.75 -0.03
N PHE A 170 8.56 2.39 -0.90
CA PHE A 170 8.59 1.10 -1.58
C PHE A 170 9.68 1.05 -2.66
N THR A 171 9.66 1.95 -3.65
CA THR A 171 10.49 1.78 -4.85
C THR A 171 11.81 2.54 -4.83
N LEU A 172 11.98 3.55 -3.98
CA LEU A 172 13.20 4.37 -3.96
C LEU A 172 14.10 4.10 -2.75
N ARG A 173 13.55 3.58 -1.65
CA ARG A 173 14.30 3.33 -0.40
C ARG A 173 14.45 1.85 -0.06
N LEU A 174 13.55 1.00 -0.55
CA LEU A 174 13.60 -0.46 -0.42
C LEU A 174 13.61 -0.93 1.06
N PHE A 175 12.83 -0.26 1.91
CA PHE A 175 12.74 -0.59 3.34
C PHE A 175 12.15 -1.99 3.59
N ASN A 176 12.40 -2.55 4.77
CA ASN A 176 11.77 -3.80 5.20
C ASN A 176 10.25 -3.65 5.47
N ASP A 177 9.79 -2.48 5.92
CA ASP A 177 8.38 -2.23 6.29
C ASP A 177 7.34 -2.69 5.26
N PRO A 178 7.50 -2.44 3.94
CA PRO A 178 6.69 -3.03 2.87
C PRO A 178 6.32 -4.51 3.05
N VAL A 179 7.29 -5.36 3.38
CA VAL A 179 7.09 -6.80 3.55
C VAL A 179 6.16 -7.06 4.73
N ALA A 180 6.43 -6.40 5.86
CA ALA A 180 5.60 -6.49 7.06
C ALA A 180 4.17 -6.00 6.81
N MET A 181 4.01 -4.90 6.06
CA MET A 181 2.69 -4.34 5.73
C MET A 181 1.87 -5.27 4.84
N VAL A 182 2.48 -5.92 3.84
CA VAL A 182 1.77 -6.91 3.01
C VAL A 182 1.25 -8.07 3.87
N LEU A 183 2.09 -8.62 4.75
CA LEU A 183 1.70 -9.70 5.66
C LEU A 183 0.57 -9.26 6.62
N LEU A 184 0.67 -8.03 7.16
CA LEU A 184 -0.36 -7.46 8.02
C LEU A 184 -1.71 -7.34 7.29
N PHE A 185 -1.73 -6.72 6.12
CA PHE A 185 -2.98 -6.55 5.36
C PHE A 185 -3.53 -7.86 4.79
N ALA A 186 -2.68 -8.85 4.52
CA ALA A 186 -3.09 -10.21 4.15
C ALA A 186 -3.82 -10.89 5.31
N SER A 187 -3.25 -10.82 6.53
CA SER A 187 -3.90 -11.38 7.72
C SER A 187 -5.23 -10.69 8.05
N LEU A 188 -5.31 -9.37 7.87
CA LEU A 188 -6.56 -8.62 8.05
C LEU A 188 -7.63 -9.05 7.04
N ASN A 189 -7.26 -9.26 5.78
CA ASN A 189 -8.19 -9.77 4.77
C ASN A 189 -8.75 -11.15 5.15
N ALA A 190 -7.87 -12.07 5.60
CA ALA A 190 -8.28 -13.39 6.06
C ALA A 190 -9.20 -13.30 7.29
N PHE A 191 -8.92 -12.40 8.23
CA PHE A 191 -9.76 -12.20 9.42
C PHE A 191 -11.15 -11.67 9.08
N LEU A 192 -11.26 -10.77 8.11
CA LEU A 192 -12.55 -10.22 7.67
C LEU A 192 -13.43 -11.26 6.97
N ASP A 193 -12.87 -12.33 6.40
CA ASP A 193 -13.62 -13.43 5.74
C ASP A 193 -14.44 -14.29 6.72
N ASP A 194 -14.20 -14.18 8.02
CA ASP A 194 -14.90 -14.99 9.02
C ASP A 194 -16.10 -14.27 9.68
N HIS A 195 -17.23 -14.95 9.77
CA HIS A 195 -18.49 -14.37 10.26
C HIS A 195 -18.77 -14.66 11.75
N TRP A 196 -18.04 -15.59 12.39
CA TRP A 196 -18.38 -16.05 13.75
C TRP A 196 -17.56 -15.33 14.85
N TYR A 197 -18.22 -14.66 15.80
CA TYR A 197 -17.54 -13.82 16.81
C TYR A 197 -16.76 -14.62 17.87
N LEU A 198 -17.33 -15.68 18.41
CA LEU A 198 -16.65 -16.54 19.40
C LEU A 198 -15.55 -17.38 18.73
N GLY A 199 -15.83 -17.90 17.53
CA GLY A 199 -14.82 -18.52 16.68
C GLY A 199 -13.65 -17.59 16.39
N ARG A 200 -13.90 -16.28 16.22
CA ARG A 200 -12.84 -15.28 15.98
C ARG A 200 -11.87 -15.15 17.15
N MET A 201 -12.30 -15.13 18.41
CA MET A 201 -11.35 -15.01 19.54
C MET A 201 -10.44 -16.23 19.64
N PHE A 202 -11.00 -17.44 19.54
CA PHE A 202 -10.24 -18.68 19.57
C PHE A 202 -9.32 -18.81 18.36
N LYS A 203 -9.82 -18.48 17.16
CA LYS A 203 -8.99 -18.42 15.95
C LYS A 203 -7.89 -17.39 16.09
N THR A 204 -8.16 -16.19 16.61
CA THR A 204 -7.12 -15.18 16.84
C THR A 204 -6.03 -15.71 17.74
N ALA A 205 -6.38 -16.40 18.84
CA ALA A 205 -5.39 -17.04 19.70
C ALA A 205 -4.54 -18.08 18.94
N ILE A 206 -5.16 -18.92 18.11
CA ILE A 206 -4.45 -19.86 17.22
C ILE A 206 -3.53 -19.13 16.24
N HIS A 207 -4.00 -18.07 15.58
CA HIS A 207 -3.18 -17.32 14.61
C HIS A 207 -2.01 -16.62 15.30
N LEU A 208 -2.21 -16.02 16.48
CA LEU A 208 -1.14 -15.44 17.28
C LEU A 208 -0.13 -16.49 17.72
N PHE A 209 -0.60 -17.67 18.13
CA PHE A 209 0.26 -18.80 18.44
C PHE A 209 1.09 -19.25 17.22
N ILE A 210 0.46 -19.36 16.05
CA ILE A 210 1.16 -19.69 14.80
C ILE A 210 2.20 -18.62 14.45
N CYS A 211 1.87 -17.33 14.56
CA CYS A 211 2.82 -16.23 14.33
C CYS A 211 4.02 -16.30 15.29
N ALA A 212 3.77 -16.54 16.58
CA ALA A 212 4.83 -16.70 17.57
C ALA A 212 5.68 -17.95 17.30
N LEU A 213 5.06 -19.05 16.91
CA LEU A 213 5.75 -20.30 16.57
C LEU A 213 6.64 -20.11 15.33
N ILE A 214 6.16 -19.44 14.28
CA ILE A 214 6.96 -19.12 13.09
C ILE A 214 8.14 -18.23 13.47
N GLN A 215 7.93 -17.20 14.30
CA GLN A 215 9.01 -16.35 14.81
C GLN A 215 10.07 -17.15 15.58
N LEU A 216 9.66 -18.12 16.41
CA LEU A 216 10.57 -19.00 17.14
C LEU A 216 11.33 -19.95 16.21
N ILE A 217 10.66 -20.56 15.23
CA ILE A 217 11.28 -21.48 14.27
C ILE A 217 12.34 -20.75 13.44
N LEU A 218 11.99 -19.58 12.90
CA LEU A 218 12.93 -18.77 12.13
C LEU A 218 14.06 -18.22 13.02
N GLY A 219 13.75 -17.84 14.26
CA GLY A 219 14.74 -17.37 15.22
C GLY A 219 15.64 -18.46 15.82
N LEU A 220 15.30 -19.74 15.64
CA LEU A 220 15.92 -20.84 16.37
C LEU A 220 17.45 -20.90 16.22
N PRO A 221 18.05 -20.77 15.02
CA PRO A 221 19.51 -20.81 14.88
C PRO A 221 20.21 -19.70 15.69
N PHE A 222 19.59 -18.52 15.78
CA PHE A 222 20.13 -17.37 16.50
C PHE A 222 19.89 -17.50 18.02
N LEU A 223 18.74 -18.04 18.41
CA LEU A 223 18.40 -18.33 19.80
C LEU A 223 19.32 -19.39 20.42
N LEU A 224 19.73 -20.40 19.65
CA LEU A 224 20.64 -21.44 20.12
C LEU A 224 22.08 -20.91 20.30
N ASN A 225 22.50 -19.95 19.48
CA ASN A 225 23.84 -19.38 19.54
C ASN A 225 23.98 -18.27 20.58
N ASN A 226 23.08 -17.28 20.57
CA ASN A 226 23.09 -16.18 21.53
C ASN A 226 21.66 -15.61 21.74
N PRO A 227 20.86 -16.20 22.64
CA PRO A 227 19.45 -15.84 22.81
C PRO A 227 19.27 -14.41 23.33
N PHE A 228 20.16 -13.97 24.23
CA PHE A 228 20.12 -12.62 24.78
C PHE A 228 20.40 -11.57 23.71
N ALA A 229 21.40 -11.79 22.84
CA ALA A 229 21.67 -10.87 21.74
C ALA A 229 20.51 -10.83 20.73
N TYR A 230 19.95 -12.00 20.38
CA TYR A 230 18.80 -12.07 19.47
C TYR A 230 17.61 -11.28 20.00
N ILE A 231 17.15 -11.57 21.23
CA ILE A 231 15.97 -10.90 21.80
C ILE A 231 16.21 -9.40 21.98
N LYS A 232 17.39 -9.02 22.50
CA LYS A 232 17.72 -7.61 22.77
C LYS A 232 17.80 -6.78 21.49
N ASN A 233 18.35 -7.33 20.41
CA ASN A 233 18.51 -6.60 19.16
C ASN A 233 17.23 -6.65 18.31
N ALA A 234 16.69 -7.84 18.04
CA ALA A 234 15.51 -8.02 17.18
C ALA A 234 14.22 -7.39 17.74
N PHE A 235 14.13 -7.22 19.06
CA PHE A 235 12.96 -6.64 19.74
C PHE A 235 13.32 -5.43 20.60
N ASN A 236 14.25 -4.60 20.11
CA ASN A 236 14.65 -3.38 20.81
C ASN A 236 13.61 -2.26 20.66
N LEU A 237 12.70 -2.15 21.61
CA LEU A 237 11.68 -1.09 21.65
C LEU A 237 12.20 0.28 22.14
N GLY A 238 13.42 0.32 22.70
CA GLY A 238 14.02 1.54 23.27
C GLY A 238 14.98 2.25 22.34
N ARG A 239 15.10 1.81 21.07
CA ARG A 239 16.04 2.41 20.12
C ARG A 239 15.60 3.83 19.75
N VAL A 240 16.55 4.76 19.82
CA VAL A 240 16.45 6.09 19.23
C VAL A 240 17.21 6.07 17.91
N PHE A 241 16.64 6.63 16.84
CA PHE A 241 17.33 6.75 15.55
C PHE A 241 18.46 7.79 15.68
N GLU A 242 19.71 7.34 15.70
CA GLU A 242 20.89 8.22 15.74
C GLU A 242 21.29 8.73 14.34
N PHE A 243 20.31 9.10 13.51
CA PHE A 243 20.64 9.71 12.22
C PHE A 243 21.03 11.18 12.42
N LYS A 244 22.34 11.46 12.38
CA LYS A 244 22.86 12.82 12.31
C LYS A 244 22.85 13.27 10.86
N TRP A 245 22.03 14.25 10.53
CA TRP A 245 22.14 14.99 9.28
C TRP A 245 23.48 15.73 9.29
N THR A 246 24.42 15.29 8.45
CA THR A 246 25.56 16.12 8.04
C THR A 246 25.18 16.91 6.80
#